data_AF-A0A662WTR9-F1
#
_entry.id   AF-A0A662WTR9-F1
#
_cell.length_a   1.000
_cell.length_b   1.000
_cell.length_c   1.000
_cell.angle_alpha   90.00
_cell.angle_beta   90.00
_cell.angle_gamma   90.00
#
_symmetry.space_group_name_H-M   'P 1'
#
loop_
_entity.id
_entity.type
_entity.pdbx_description
1 polymer ?
#
loop_
_entity_poly.entity_id
_entity_poly.type
_entity_poly.pdbx_seq_one_letter_code
_entity_poly.pdbx_strand_id
1 'polypeptide(L)'
;MNSGHARRSSFPWQLIASAMAQQDAENLKAEFKKYRIAKSDLVPCYVCMTPAPPLIRVQQLRCICKACAVVSIGVKCPWRARVLTCQHVALVTMEVAYDHLTPARATCRPVLTPAMKEAIRDWAGQGLKPKRMWMALLQRFNLVEATAPHLSSVQRFAHHYVTGKLGGSDIIDAVQRKIRESAFTGEEEEASAFTFTSRTDDEGNAVTGNGSDRNPFIVGVSSKKQLRRADRDP
;
A
#
# COMPACT_ATOMS: atom_id res chain seq x y z
N MET A 1 18.49 -12.81 54.77
CA MET A 1 17.61 -12.95 53.60
C MET A 1 17.55 -11.60 52.90
N ASN A 2 18.39 -11.41 51.86
CA ASN A 2 18.49 -10.13 51.13
C ASN A 2 17.46 -10.10 50.00
N SER A 3 16.36 -9.38 50.23
CA SER A 3 15.33 -9.11 49.23
C SER A 3 15.88 -8.13 48.19
N GLY A 4 16.18 -8.64 47.00
CA GLY A 4 16.64 -7.85 45.87
C GLY A 4 15.62 -6.81 45.43
N HIS A 5 15.83 -5.55 45.81
CA HIS A 5 15.19 -4.42 45.15
C HIS A 5 15.82 -4.25 43.76
N ALA A 6 15.17 -4.83 42.76
CA ALA A 6 15.40 -4.49 41.36
C ALA A 6 15.32 -2.97 41.23
N ARG A 7 16.47 -2.33 40.95
CA ARG A 7 16.56 -0.90 40.68
C ARG A 7 15.58 -0.58 39.55
N ARG A 8 14.42 0.02 39.89
CA ARG A 8 13.55 0.68 38.89
C ARG A 8 14.45 1.70 38.20
N SER A 9 14.71 1.51 36.92
CA SER A 9 15.49 2.43 36.11
C SER A 9 14.82 3.79 36.18
N SER A 10 15.37 4.72 36.97
CA SER A 10 14.81 6.05 37.14
C SER A 10 15.23 6.88 35.93
N PHE A 11 14.39 6.90 34.91
CA PHE A 11 14.58 7.80 33.78
C PHE A 11 14.36 9.26 34.24
N PRO A 12 15.14 10.22 33.74
CA PRO A 12 14.97 11.64 34.04
C PRO A 12 13.80 12.19 33.20
N TRP A 13 12.57 11.90 33.64
CA TRP A 13 11.38 12.33 32.91
C TRP A 13 11.16 13.84 33.00
N GLN A 14 10.88 14.45 31.86
CA GLN A 14 10.54 15.86 31.71
C GLN A 14 9.11 15.96 31.17
N LEU A 15 8.27 16.71 31.88
CA LEU A 15 6.90 16.98 31.48
C LEU A 15 6.87 17.90 30.26
N ILE A 16 6.22 17.45 29.18
CA ILE A 16 6.05 18.23 27.95
C ILE A 16 4.60 18.62 27.69
N ALA A 17 3.66 17.87 28.27
CA ALA A 17 2.24 18.19 28.23
C ALA A 17 1.52 17.53 29.40
N SER A 18 0.56 18.23 29.99
CA SER A 18 -0.23 17.74 31.12
C SER A 18 -1.71 17.91 30.83
N ALA A 19 -2.51 16.89 31.18
CA ALA A 19 -3.97 16.94 31.14
C ALA A 19 -4.56 17.49 29.82
N MET A 20 -3.98 17.09 28.69
CA MET A 20 -4.48 17.49 27.36
C MET A 20 -5.53 16.51 26.83
N ALA A 21 -6.34 16.97 25.88
CA ALA A 21 -7.29 16.13 25.17
C ALA A 21 -6.57 15.06 24.33
N GLN A 22 -7.23 13.93 24.11
CA GLN A 22 -6.64 12.81 23.37
C GLN A 22 -6.25 13.18 21.93
N GLN A 23 -7.05 14.01 21.26
CA GLN A 23 -6.75 14.45 19.89
C GLN A 23 -5.46 15.25 19.81
N ASP A 24 -5.23 16.16 20.76
CA ASP A 24 -4.01 16.97 20.82
C ASP A 24 -2.79 16.11 21.14
N ALA A 25 -2.96 15.11 22.01
CA ALA A 25 -1.91 14.14 22.30
C ALA A 25 -1.54 13.29 21.07
N GLU A 26 -2.51 12.94 20.22
CA GLU A 26 -2.24 12.23 18.97
C GLU A 26 -1.47 13.09 17.97
N ASN A 27 -1.81 14.39 17.87
CA ASN A 27 -1.07 15.35 17.06
C ASN A 27 0.38 15.49 17.55
N LEU A 28 0.57 15.68 18.87
CA LEU A 28 1.91 15.78 19.46
C LEU A 28 2.72 14.50 19.26
N LYS A 29 2.09 13.33 19.38
CA LYS A 29 2.72 12.03 19.08
C LYS A 29 3.11 11.91 17.60
N ALA A 30 2.35 12.50 16.67
CA ALA A 30 2.67 12.47 15.25
C ALA A 30 3.95 13.27 14.93
N GLU A 31 4.27 14.27 15.76
CA GLU A 31 5.52 15.03 15.63
C GLU A 31 6.75 14.22 16.05
N PHE A 32 6.62 13.19 16.88
CA PHE A 32 7.76 12.37 17.28
C PHE A 32 8.38 11.62 16.11
N LYS A 33 9.68 11.33 16.22
CA LYS A 33 10.32 10.39 15.30
C LYS A 33 9.68 9.02 15.45
N LYS A 34 9.77 8.21 14.39
CA LYS A 34 9.23 6.85 14.38
C LYS A 34 9.59 6.10 15.67
N TYR A 35 8.56 5.70 16.40
CA TYR A 35 8.66 5.04 17.70
C TYR A 35 7.86 3.74 17.71
N ARG A 36 8.07 2.94 18.76
CA ARG A 36 7.18 1.83 19.13
C ARG A 36 6.88 1.87 20.61
N ILE A 37 5.73 1.33 21.00
CA ILE A 37 5.40 1.10 22.41
C ILE A 37 6.30 -0.04 22.90
N ALA A 38 7.16 0.25 23.87
CA ALA A 38 8.06 -0.69 24.51
C ALA A 38 7.38 -1.41 25.69
N LYS A 39 6.52 -0.68 26.41
CA LYS A 39 5.79 -1.17 27.57
C LYS A 39 4.43 -0.48 27.64
N SER A 40 3.40 -1.19 28.10
CA SER A 40 2.08 -0.63 28.35
C SER A 40 1.52 -1.26 29.61
N ASP A 41 1.42 -0.51 30.69
CA ASP A 41 0.90 -0.96 31.97
C ASP A 41 -0.40 -0.22 32.32
N LEU A 42 -1.17 -0.78 33.25
CA LEU A 42 -2.31 -0.11 33.89
C LEU A 42 -1.96 0.17 35.34
N VAL A 43 -2.19 1.40 35.80
CA VAL A 43 -1.95 1.83 37.19
C VAL A 43 -3.17 2.56 37.73
N PRO A 44 -3.36 2.61 39.06
CA PRO A 44 -4.43 3.41 39.66
C PRO A 44 -4.37 4.87 39.21
N CYS A 45 -5.52 5.42 38.83
CA CYS A 45 -5.63 6.80 38.41
C CYS A 45 -5.60 7.75 39.59
N TYR A 46 -4.71 8.73 39.53
CA TYR A 46 -4.65 9.84 40.48
C TYR A 46 -5.25 11.15 39.91
N VAL A 47 -5.60 11.18 38.61
CA VAL A 47 -6.19 12.36 37.94
C VAL A 47 -7.67 12.50 38.28
N CYS A 48 -8.38 11.38 38.32
CA CYS A 48 -9.83 11.33 38.26
C CYS A 48 -10.46 11.30 39.69
N MET A 49 -9.70 11.64 40.76
CA MET A 49 -10.04 11.67 42.21
C MET A 49 -11.34 10.93 42.61
N THR A 50 -11.43 9.65 42.29
CA THR A 50 -12.65 8.83 42.46
C THR A 50 -12.43 7.78 43.54
N PRO A 51 -13.48 7.38 44.30
CA PRO A 51 -13.35 6.42 45.41
C PRO A 51 -12.82 5.05 44.98
N ALA A 52 -13.17 4.61 43.77
CA ALA A 52 -12.54 3.49 43.07
C ALA A 52 -11.74 4.09 41.90
N PRO A 53 -10.41 4.25 42.03
CA PRO A 53 -9.64 4.97 41.03
C PRO A 53 -9.71 4.19 39.70
N PRO A 54 -10.14 4.84 38.59
CA PRO A 54 -10.09 4.22 37.28
C PRO A 54 -8.64 3.89 36.93
N LEU A 55 -8.41 3.16 35.84
CA LEU A 55 -7.05 2.86 35.44
C LEU A 55 -6.48 4.02 34.61
N ILE A 56 -5.21 4.36 34.83
CA ILE A 56 -4.38 5.09 33.87
C ILE A 56 -3.61 4.07 33.06
N ARG A 57 -3.66 4.20 31.74
CA ARG A 57 -2.77 3.47 30.85
C ARG A 57 -1.47 4.23 30.73
N VAL A 58 -0.37 3.60 31.13
CA VAL A 58 0.99 4.14 31.03
C VAL A 58 1.72 3.42 29.91
N GLN A 59 1.94 4.11 28.79
CA GLN A 59 2.66 3.58 27.64
C GLN A 59 4.05 4.20 27.56
N GLN A 60 5.09 3.38 27.65
CA GLN A 60 6.47 3.82 27.40
C GLN A 60 6.82 3.60 25.94
N LEU A 61 7.24 4.66 25.27
CA LEU A 61 7.64 4.69 23.87
C LEU A 61 9.16 4.68 23.77
N ARG A 62 9.68 4.00 22.74
CA ARG A 62 11.10 4.03 22.39
C ARG A 62 11.29 4.35 20.92
N CYS A 63 12.35 5.10 20.64
CA CYS A 63 12.75 5.42 19.27
C CYS A 63 13.12 4.17 18.47
N ILE A 64 12.63 4.10 17.23
CA ILE A 64 13.05 3.14 16.18
C ILE A 64 13.36 3.87 14.87
N CYS A 65 13.73 5.14 14.97
CA CYS A 65 14.04 5.99 13.83
C CYS A 65 15.32 5.51 13.14
N LYS A 66 15.30 5.32 11.81
CA LYS A 66 16.47 4.87 11.06
C LYS A 66 17.65 5.85 11.15
N ALA A 67 17.38 7.16 11.12
CA ALA A 67 18.42 8.17 11.28
C ALA A 67 19.20 7.99 12.59
N CYS A 68 18.48 7.71 13.68
CA CYS A 68 19.04 7.46 15.00
C CYS A 68 19.84 6.15 15.04
N ALA A 69 19.40 5.14 14.30
CA ALA A 69 20.09 3.86 14.19
C ALA A 69 21.37 3.92 13.34
N VAL A 70 21.48 4.89 12.42
CA VAL A 70 22.69 5.08 11.60
C VAL A 70 23.80 5.79 12.38
N VAL A 71 23.45 6.72 13.28
CA VAL A 71 24.45 7.48 14.06
C VAL A 71 25.22 6.62 15.05
N SER A 72 24.66 5.52 15.53
CA SER A 72 25.38 4.61 16.42
C SER A 72 25.18 3.15 16.03
N ILE A 73 26.29 2.48 15.74
CA ILE A 73 26.31 1.04 15.45
C ILE A 73 26.26 0.31 16.80
N GLY A 74 25.23 -0.51 17.00
CA GLY A 74 25.08 -1.38 18.19
C GLY A 74 24.44 -0.73 19.42
N VAL A 75 24.34 0.60 19.50
CA VAL A 75 23.66 1.28 20.62
C VAL A 75 22.27 1.76 20.21
N LYS A 76 21.25 1.42 21.02
CA LYS A 76 19.88 1.89 20.81
C LYS A 76 19.78 3.36 21.19
N CYS A 77 19.03 4.13 20.40
CA CYS A 77 18.70 5.52 20.72
C CYS A 77 18.15 5.64 22.15
N PRO A 78 18.70 6.55 23.00
CA PRO A 78 18.35 6.62 24.41
C PRO A 78 16.99 7.28 24.64
N TRP A 79 16.52 8.14 23.71
CA TRP A 79 15.21 8.81 23.77
C TRP A 79 14.07 7.87 24.15
N ARG A 80 13.27 8.31 25.12
CA ARG A 80 12.03 7.67 25.57
C ARG A 80 10.94 8.73 25.69
N ALA A 81 9.70 8.29 25.56
CA ALA A 81 8.55 9.05 26.02
C ALA A 81 7.66 8.15 26.89
N ARG A 82 6.90 8.73 27.81
CA ARG A 82 5.81 8.06 28.49
C ARG A 82 4.52 8.83 28.28
N VAL A 83 3.46 8.11 27.96
CA VAL A 83 2.11 8.63 27.73
C VAL A 83 1.21 8.03 28.78
N LEU A 84 0.57 8.87 29.59
CA LEU A 84 -0.33 8.49 30.65
C LEU A 84 -1.74 8.92 30.25
N THR A 85 -2.67 7.99 30.11
CA THR A 85 -4.06 8.27 29.69
C THR A 85 -5.05 7.80 30.75
N CYS A 86 -5.80 8.71 31.40
CA CYS A 86 -6.92 8.30 32.28
C CYS A 86 -7.97 7.61 31.39
N GLN A 87 -8.29 6.35 31.69
CA GLN A 87 -9.26 5.59 30.89
C GLN A 87 -10.72 6.05 31.12
N HIS A 88 -10.96 6.95 32.07
CA HIS A 88 -12.29 7.50 32.36
C HIS A 88 -12.56 8.80 31.59
N VAL A 89 -11.72 9.82 31.78
CA VAL A 89 -11.92 11.17 31.18
C VAL A 89 -11.11 11.40 29.91
N ALA A 90 -10.33 10.41 29.45
CA ALA A 90 -9.46 10.48 28.27
C ALA A 90 -8.43 11.62 28.26
N LEU A 91 -8.11 12.19 29.43
CA LEU A 91 -7.02 13.17 29.57
C LEU A 91 -5.67 12.48 29.51
N VAL A 92 -4.74 13.11 28.79
CA VAL A 92 -3.42 12.58 28.51
C VAL A 92 -2.34 13.48 29.10
N THR A 93 -1.35 12.88 29.76
CA THR A 93 -0.10 13.52 30.17
C THR A 93 1.05 12.86 29.43
N MET A 94 1.95 13.66 28.87
CA MET A 94 3.11 13.20 28.10
C MET A 94 4.40 13.74 28.70
N GLU A 95 5.38 12.86 28.75
CA GLU A 95 6.70 13.18 29.26
C GLU A 95 7.77 12.50 28.43
N VAL A 96 8.96 13.10 28.37
CA VAL A 96 10.10 12.60 27.59
C VAL A 96 11.32 12.41 28.49
N ALA A 97 12.22 11.52 28.10
CA ALA A 97 13.50 11.35 28.77
C ALA A 97 14.60 11.13 27.72
N TYR A 98 15.71 11.82 27.90
CA TYR A 98 16.86 11.89 26.99
C TYR A 98 16.54 12.42 25.60
N ASP A 99 17.58 12.75 24.86
CA ASP A 99 17.48 13.20 23.48
C ASP A 99 17.60 12.06 22.47
N HIS A 100 17.14 12.35 21.24
CA HIS A 100 17.52 11.54 20.10
C HIS A 100 19.01 11.70 19.80
N LEU A 101 19.65 10.64 19.28
CA LEU A 101 21.08 10.68 18.89
C LEU A 101 21.38 11.66 17.74
N THR A 102 20.35 12.10 17.03
CA THR A 102 20.45 13.06 15.94
C THR A 102 19.16 13.83 15.86
N PRO A 103 19.16 15.11 15.45
CA PRO A 103 17.94 15.84 15.08
C PRO A 103 17.38 15.37 13.73
N ALA A 104 18.18 14.78 12.83
CA ALA A 104 17.74 14.34 11.51
C ALA A 104 16.60 13.32 11.56
N ARG A 105 15.52 13.55 10.83
CA ARG A 105 14.48 12.55 10.61
C ARG A 105 14.95 11.62 9.49
N ALA A 106 14.66 10.32 9.63
CA ALA A 106 14.90 9.42 8.51
C ALA A 106 14.09 9.88 7.31
N THR A 107 14.69 9.91 6.12
CA THR A 107 13.93 10.07 4.88
C THR A 107 12.96 8.89 4.80
N CYS A 108 11.67 9.16 5.06
CA CYS A 108 10.65 8.17 4.78
C CYS A 108 10.61 8.02 3.27
N ARG A 109 10.77 6.79 2.77
CA ARG A 109 10.55 6.51 1.35
C ARG A 109 9.21 7.15 0.96
N PRO A 110 9.15 7.96 -0.09
CA PRO A 110 7.89 8.54 -0.54
C PRO A 110 6.84 7.45 -0.78
N VAL A 111 5.77 7.48 0.02
CA VAL A 111 4.66 6.52 -0.10
C VAL A 111 3.49 7.21 -0.79
N LEU A 112 2.77 6.45 -1.62
CA LEU A 112 1.49 6.90 -2.17
C LEU A 112 0.50 7.22 -1.04
N THR A 113 0.19 8.50 -0.87
CA THR A 113 -0.84 8.96 0.07
C THR A 113 -2.23 8.50 -0.39
N PRO A 114 -3.23 8.47 0.50
CA PRO A 114 -4.61 8.13 0.12
C PRO A 114 -5.12 9.00 -1.05
N ALA A 115 -4.87 10.32 -1.02
CA ALA A 115 -5.27 11.22 -2.09
C ALA A 115 -4.56 10.92 -3.42
N MET A 116 -3.27 10.56 -3.40
CA MET A 116 -2.56 10.15 -4.61
C MET A 116 -3.15 8.86 -5.18
N LYS A 117 -3.56 7.91 -4.33
CA LYS A 117 -4.17 6.65 -4.77
C LYS A 117 -5.52 6.88 -5.46
N GLU A 118 -6.35 7.79 -4.96
CA GLU A 118 -7.60 8.16 -5.64
C GLU A 118 -7.31 8.74 -7.02
N ALA A 119 -6.41 9.71 -7.12
CA ALA A 119 -6.05 10.29 -8.41
C ALA A 119 -5.52 9.22 -9.39
N ILE A 120 -4.71 8.27 -8.92
CA ILE A 120 -4.23 7.16 -9.75
C ILE A 120 -5.39 6.25 -10.18
N ARG A 121 -6.38 5.98 -9.33
CA ARG A 121 -7.56 5.20 -9.73
C ARG A 121 -8.34 5.89 -10.84
N ASP A 122 -8.61 7.19 -10.69
CA ASP A 122 -9.35 7.98 -11.68
C ASP A 122 -8.65 7.96 -13.04
N TRP A 123 -7.34 8.21 -13.04
CA TRP A 123 -6.53 8.19 -14.25
C TRP A 123 -6.38 6.78 -14.84
N ALA A 124 -6.36 5.75 -14.01
CA ALA A 124 -6.31 4.35 -14.46
C ALA A 124 -7.63 3.97 -15.13
N GLY A 125 -8.77 4.41 -14.59
CA GLY A 125 -10.08 4.27 -15.21
C GLY A 125 -10.18 4.94 -16.58
N GLN A 126 -9.42 6.03 -16.77
CA GLN A 126 -9.29 6.73 -18.07
C GLN A 126 -8.24 6.11 -19.01
N GLY A 127 -7.54 5.05 -18.59
CA GLY A 127 -6.53 4.37 -19.41
C GLY A 127 -5.19 5.11 -19.54
N LEU A 128 -4.87 6.04 -18.64
CA LEU A 128 -3.58 6.74 -18.70
C LEU A 128 -2.41 5.77 -18.44
N LYS A 129 -1.33 5.91 -19.22
CA LYS A 129 -0.10 5.14 -19.01
C LYS A 129 0.58 5.53 -17.68
N PRO A 130 1.17 4.58 -16.93
CA PRO A 130 1.76 4.85 -15.61
C PRO A 130 2.77 6.01 -15.56
N LYS A 131 3.60 6.19 -16.60
CA LYS A 131 4.54 7.32 -16.68
C LYS A 131 3.82 8.67 -16.71
N ARG A 132 2.69 8.78 -17.43
CA ARG A 132 1.87 10.00 -17.48
C ARG A 132 1.19 10.25 -16.14
N MET A 133 0.70 9.20 -15.49
CA MET A 133 0.11 9.31 -14.15
C MET A 133 1.13 9.83 -13.14
N TRP A 134 2.37 9.32 -13.19
CA TRP A 134 3.44 9.78 -12.31
C TRP A 134 3.79 11.26 -12.54
N MET A 135 3.94 11.69 -13.80
CA MET A 135 4.14 13.12 -14.11
C MET A 135 2.97 13.99 -13.62
N ALA A 136 1.73 13.50 -13.77
CA ALA A 136 0.55 14.20 -13.27
C ALA A 136 0.51 14.27 -11.74
N LEU A 137 1.04 13.27 -11.01
CA LEU A 137 1.20 13.34 -9.55
C LEU A 137 2.16 14.46 -9.15
N LEU A 138 3.30 14.57 -9.83
CA LEU A 138 4.28 15.61 -9.53
C LEU A 138 3.63 17.00 -9.60
N GLN A 139 2.88 17.24 -10.67
CA GLN A 139 2.19 18.52 -10.90
C GLN A 139 1.03 18.72 -9.92
N ARG A 140 0.13 17.74 -9.79
CA ARG A 140 -1.10 17.88 -8.98
C ARG A 140 -0.83 18.03 -7.49
N PHE A 141 0.23 17.41 -6.98
CA PHE A 141 0.58 17.42 -5.56
C PHE A 141 1.82 18.27 -5.26
N ASN A 142 2.30 19.08 -6.23
CA ASN A 142 3.50 19.91 -6.10
C ASN A 142 4.71 19.15 -5.53
N LEU A 143 4.94 17.93 -6.02
CA LEU A 143 6.02 17.07 -5.55
C LEU A 143 7.30 17.33 -6.33
N VAL A 144 8.43 17.36 -5.63
CA VAL A 144 9.76 17.27 -6.24
C VAL A 144 10.21 15.81 -6.28
N GLU A 145 11.09 15.47 -7.22
CA GLU A 145 11.52 14.08 -7.48
C GLU A 145 12.04 13.35 -6.22
N ALA A 146 12.74 14.05 -5.34
CA ALA A 146 13.24 13.51 -4.06
C ALA A 146 12.13 13.10 -3.07
N THR A 147 10.96 13.73 -3.17
CA THR A 147 9.80 13.52 -2.29
C THR A 147 8.67 12.76 -2.97
N ALA A 148 8.82 12.46 -4.26
CA ALA A 148 7.79 11.83 -5.07
C ALA A 148 7.80 10.31 -4.91
N PRO A 149 6.63 9.65 -4.89
CA PRO A 149 6.54 8.20 -4.94
C PRO A 149 7.24 7.70 -6.21
N HIS A 150 8.02 6.63 -6.11
CA HIS A 150 8.74 6.10 -7.25
C HIS A 150 7.77 5.61 -8.34
N LEU A 151 8.15 5.73 -9.62
CA LEU A 151 7.31 5.31 -10.75
C LEU A 151 6.86 3.85 -10.63
N SER A 152 7.73 2.96 -10.16
CA SER A 152 7.41 1.55 -9.93
C SER A 152 6.28 1.32 -8.91
N SER A 153 6.13 2.23 -7.94
CA SER A 153 5.03 2.19 -6.98
C SER A 153 3.69 2.55 -7.63
N VAL A 154 3.69 3.58 -8.49
CA VAL A 154 2.52 3.97 -9.29
C VAL A 154 2.12 2.86 -10.25
N GLN A 155 3.10 2.29 -10.98
CA GLN A 155 2.88 1.18 -11.91
C GLN A 155 2.21 -0.01 -11.24
N ARG A 156 2.78 -0.47 -10.12
CA ARG A 156 2.25 -1.63 -9.39
C ARG A 156 0.82 -1.40 -8.89
N PHE A 157 0.58 -0.21 -8.34
CA PHE A 157 -0.74 0.16 -7.82
C PHE A 157 -1.79 0.26 -8.93
N ALA A 158 -1.47 0.97 -10.03
CA ALA A 158 -2.37 1.11 -11.17
C ALA A 158 -2.67 -0.25 -11.82
N HIS A 159 -1.66 -1.09 -12.03
CA HIS A 159 -1.85 -2.42 -12.60
C HIS A 159 -2.79 -3.27 -11.75
N HIS A 160 -2.55 -3.37 -10.44
CA HIS A 160 -3.43 -4.10 -9.52
C HIS A 160 -4.88 -3.58 -9.54
N TYR A 161 -5.06 -2.25 -9.62
CA TYR A 161 -6.40 -1.68 -9.71
C TYR A 161 -7.09 -2.04 -11.03
N VAL A 162 -6.40 -1.90 -12.17
CA VAL A 162 -6.96 -2.23 -13.49
C VAL A 162 -7.32 -3.71 -13.58
N THR A 163 -6.41 -4.60 -13.18
CA THR A 163 -6.65 -6.05 -13.28
C THR A 163 -7.71 -6.53 -12.28
N GLY A 164 -7.73 -5.97 -11.07
CA GLY A 164 -8.65 -6.42 -10.02
C GLY A 164 -10.02 -5.73 -9.98
N LYS A 165 -10.18 -4.54 -10.59
CA LYS A 165 -11.43 -3.76 -10.51
C LYS A 165 -12.00 -3.33 -11.85
N LEU A 166 -11.19 -3.25 -12.90
CA LEU A 166 -11.65 -2.82 -14.23
C LEU A 166 -11.76 -4.00 -15.22
N GLY A 167 -11.75 -5.25 -14.71
CA GLY A 167 -12.06 -6.42 -15.53
C GLY A 167 -11.04 -6.67 -16.63
N GLY A 168 -9.75 -6.42 -16.37
CA GLY A 168 -8.70 -6.74 -17.35
C GLY A 168 -8.74 -8.20 -17.82
N SER A 169 -9.20 -9.12 -16.97
CA SER A 169 -9.55 -10.51 -17.32
C SER A 169 -10.84 -10.60 -18.13
N ASP A 170 -11.88 -9.88 -17.74
CA ASP A 170 -13.23 -9.98 -18.33
C ASP A 170 -13.25 -9.57 -19.80
N ILE A 171 -12.39 -8.62 -20.20
CA ILE A 171 -12.19 -8.27 -21.61
C ILE A 171 -11.57 -9.44 -22.38
N ILE A 172 -10.55 -10.09 -21.82
CA ILE A 172 -9.93 -11.26 -22.44
C ILE A 172 -10.95 -12.40 -22.53
N ASP A 173 -11.69 -12.68 -21.47
CA ASP A 173 -12.71 -13.73 -21.45
C ASP A 173 -13.84 -13.45 -22.45
N ALA A 174 -14.27 -12.19 -22.59
CA ALA A 174 -15.26 -11.77 -23.58
C ALA A 174 -14.73 -11.94 -25.02
N VAL A 175 -13.47 -11.58 -25.26
CA VAL A 175 -12.82 -11.77 -26.57
C VAL A 175 -12.66 -13.26 -26.87
N GLN A 176 -12.21 -14.07 -25.90
CA GLN A 176 -12.10 -15.52 -26.04
C GLN A 176 -13.43 -16.18 -26.36
N ARG A 177 -14.51 -15.74 -25.71
CA ARG A 177 -15.87 -16.21 -26.01
C ARG A 177 -16.29 -15.86 -27.43
N LYS A 178 -16.07 -14.62 -27.87
CA LYS A 178 -16.39 -14.17 -29.23
C LYS A 178 -15.65 -14.98 -30.30
N ILE A 179 -14.39 -15.32 -30.03
CA ILE A 179 -13.56 -16.16 -30.92
C ILE A 179 -14.16 -17.55 -31.02
N ARG A 180 -14.51 -18.19 -29.90
CA ARG A 180 -15.17 -19.50 -29.91
C ARG A 180 -16.52 -19.48 -30.63
N GLU A 181 -17.35 -18.47 -30.37
CA GLU A 181 -18.65 -18.28 -31.04
C GLU A 181 -18.51 -18.08 -32.55
N SER A 182 -17.37 -17.53 -33.00
CA SER A 182 -17.09 -17.27 -34.41
C SER A 182 -16.09 -18.27 -34.99
N ALA A 183 -15.87 -19.42 -34.34
CA ALA A 183 -14.94 -20.44 -34.82
C ALA A 183 -15.47 -21.09 -36.10
N PHE A 184 -14.57 -21.49 -36.99
CA PHE A 184 -14.95 -22.18 -38.22
C PHE A 184 -15.64 -23.52 -37.94
N THR A 185 -16.89 -23.64 -38.37
CA THR A 185 -17.73 -24.84 -38.28
C THR A 185 -17.86 -25.57 -39.62
N GLY A 186 -17.58 -24.87 -40.73
CA GLY A 186 -17.76 -25.38 -42.08
C GLY A 186 -19.13 -25.05 -42.68
N GLU A 187 -20.07 -24.54 -41.90
CA GLU A 187 -21.43 -24.17 -42.35
C GLU A 187 -21.56 -22.69 -42.75
N GLU A 188 -20.50 -21.89 -42.58
CA GLU A 188 -20.56 -20.44 -42.81
C GLU A 188 -20.80 -20.09 -44.28
N GLU A 189 -21.50 -18.99 -44.54
CA GLU A 189 -21.64 -18.47 -45.90
C GLU A 189 -20.29 -18.03 -46.51
N GLU A 190 -20.23 -17.99 -47.84
CA GLU A 190 -18.99 -17.81 -48.60
C GLU A 190 -18.23 -16.52 -48.21
N ALA A 191 -18.94 -15.44 -47.89
CA ALA A 191 -18.37 -14.15 -47.49
C ALA A 191 -18.35 -13.91 -45.97
N SER A 192 -18.94 -14.80 -45.18
CA SER A 192 -18.99 -14.66 -43.72
C SER A 192 -17.61 -14.86 -43.12
N ALA A 193 -17.27 -13.96 -42.18
CA ALA A 193 -16.02 -14.05 -41.45
C ALA A 193 -16.12 -15.11 -40.36
N PHE A 194 -15.07 -15.89 -40.21
CA PHE A 194 -14.86 -16.83 -39.11
C PHE A 194 -13.43 -16.72 -38.60
N THR A 195 -13.21 -17.30 -37.43
CA THR A 195 -11.92 -17.30 -36.74
C THR A 195 -11.32 -18.70 -36.71
N PHE A 196 -10.00 -18.75 -36.69
CA PHE A 196 -9.21 -19.97 -36.47
C PHE A 196 -8.08 -19.67 -35.50
N THR A 197 -7.75 -20.65 -34.67
CA THR A 197 -6.65 -20.55 -33.71
C THR A 197 -5.57 -21.57 -34.06
N SER A 198 -4.32 -21.28 -33.66
CA SER A 198 -3.21 -22.21 -33.90
C SER A 198 -3.34 -23.53 -33.10
N ARG A 199 -4.23 -23.58 -32.11
CA ARG A 199 -4.44 -24.72 -31.22
C ARG A 199 -5.92 -24.98 -31.04
N THR A 200 -6.28 -26.25 -30.99
CA THR A 200 -7.59 -26.74 -30.57
C THR A 200 -7.44 -27.60 -29.32
N ASP A 201 -8.47 -27.69 -28.50
CA ASP A 201 -8.51 -28.68 -27.41
C ASP A 201 -8.89 -30.07 -27.93
N ASP A 202 -8.95 -31.05 -27.02
CA ASP A 202 -9.26 -32.45 -27.33
C ASP A 202 -10.69 -32.63 -27.88
N GLU A 203 -11.56 -31.64 -27.71
CA GLU A 203 -12.93 -31.58 -28.22
C GLU A 203 -13.01 -30.85 -29.57
N GLY A 204 -11.89 -30.33 -30.08
CA GLY A 204 -11.80 -29.59 -31.34
C GLY A 204 -12.15 -28.10 -31.23
N ASN A 205 -12.39 -27.57 -30.04
CA ASN A 205 -12.72 -26.16 -29.85
C ASN A 205 -11.47 -25.27 -29.99
N ALA A 206 -11.66 -24.07 -30.53
CA ALA A 206 -10.61 -23.08 -30.66
C ALA A 206 -10.08 -22.61 -29.29
N VAL A 207 -8.77 -22.73 -29.07
CA VAL A 207 -8.08 -22.30 -27.84
C VAL A 207 -7.10 -21.16 -28.14
N THR A 208 -7.16 -20.10 -27.34
CA THR A 208 -6.21 -18.98 -27.39
C THR A 208 -5.33 -18.94 -26.14
N GLY A 209 -4.11 -18.44 -26.29
CA GLY A 209 -3.22 -18.21 -25.14
C GLY A 209 -3.68 -17.04 -24.27
N ASN A 210 -2.93 -16.73 -23.21
CA ASN A 210 -3.21 -15.61 -22.31
C ASN A 210 -2.46 -14.31 -22.69
N GLY A 211 -1.78 -14.30 -23.84
CA GLY A 211 -1.01 -13.14 -24.31
C GLY A 211 0.38 -13.00 -23.67
N SER A 212 0.83 -13.98 -22.89
CA SER A 212 2.22 -14.01 -22.40
C SER A 212 3.16 -14.56 -23.46
N ASP A 213 4.46 -14.27 -23.35
CA ASP A 213 5.48 -14.79 -24.28
C ASP A 213 5.50 -16.33 -24.33
N ARG A 214 5.20 -16.99 -23.19
CA ARG A 214 5.12 -18.45 -23.10
C ARG A 214 3.80 -19.03 -23.62
N ASN A 215 2.75 -18.22 -23.70
CA ASN A 215 1.42 -18.64 -24.14
C ASN A 215 0.74 -17.49 -24.92
N PRO A 216 1.20 -17.22 -26.15
CA PRO A 216 0.79 -16.05 -26.92
C PRO A 216 -0.67 -16.14 -27.37
N PHE A 217 -1.32 -14.97 -27.51
CA PHE A 217 -2.70 -14.87 -27.99
C PHE A 217 -2.70 -14.66 -29.51
N ILE A 218 -2.89 -15.73 -30.29
CA ILE A 218 -2.86 -15.70 -31.76
C ILE A 218 -4.18 -16.21 -32.31
N VAL A 219 -4.82 -15.38 -33.14
CA VAL A 219 -6.10 -15.67 -33.81
C VAL A 219 -6.01 -15.20 -35.25
N GLY A 220 -6.39 -16.06 -36.18
CA GLY A 220 -6.62 -15.72 -37.56
C GLY A 220 -8.10 -15.45 -37.83
N VAL A 221 -8.38 -14.52 -38.73
CA VAL A 221 -9.74 -14.20 -39.19
C VAL A 221 -9.75 -14.31 -40.70
N SER A 222 -10.68 -15.07 -41.27
CA SER A 222 -10.83 -15.21 -42.72
C SER A 222 -12.27 -15.47 -43.11
N SER A 223 -12.51 -15.71 -44.41
CA SER A 223 -13.78 -16.13 -45.00
C SER A 223 -13.50 -17.18 -46.08
N LYS A 224 -14.48 -18.02 -46.43
CA LYS A 224 -14.30 -19.05 -47.47
C LYS A 224 -13.86 -18.44 -48.80
N LYS A 225 -14.43 -17.27 -49.16
CA LYS A 225 -14.06 -16.49 -50.34
C LYS A 225 -12.59 -16.07 -50.35
N GLN A 226 -12.05 -15.69 -49.19
CA GLN A 226 -10.63 -15.32 -49.08
C GLN A 226 -9.73 -16.54 -49.23
N LEU A 227 -10.06 -17.66 -48.57
CA LEU A 227 -9.31 -18.90 -48.70
C LEU A 227 -9.27 -19.40 -50.15
N ARG A 228 -10.43 -19.42 -50.83
CA ARG A 228 -10.51 -19.81 -52.24
C ARG A 228 -9.80 -18.86 -53.20
N ARG A 229 -9.58 -17.61 -52.82
CA ARG A 229 -8.77 -16.66 -53.62
C ARG A 229 -7.28 -16.90 -53.41
N ALA A 230 -6.88 -17.24 -52.19
CA ALA A 230 -5.50 -17.57 -51.86
C ALA A 230 -5.06 -18.90 -52.51
N ASP A 231 -5.99 -19.82 -52.71
CA ASP A 231 -5.75 -21.13 -53.33
C ASP A 231 -5.78 -21.11 -54.88
N ARG A 232 -5.94 -19.94 -55.50
CA ARG A 232 -5.85 -19.80 -56.96
C ARG A 232 -4.39 -19.72 -57.38
N ASP A 233 -4.04 -20.41 -58.46
CA ASP A 233 -2.75 -20.23 -59.12
C ASP A 233 -2.55 -18.76 -59.54
N PRO A 234 -1.32 -18.23 -59.42
CA PRO A 234 -0.99 -16.82 -59.65
C PRO A 234 -1.23 -16.34 -61.09
#